data_AF-A0A846Y0W4-F1
#
_entry.id   AF-A0A846Y0W4-F1
#
_cell.length_a   1.000
_cell.length_b   1.000
_cell.length_c   1.000
_cell.angle_alpha   90.00
_cell.angle_beta   90.00
_cell.angle_gamma   90.00
#
_symmetry.space_group_name_H-M   'P 1'
#
loop_
_entity.id
_entity.type
_entity.pdbx_description
1 polymer ?
#
loop_
_entity_poly.entity_id
_entity_poly.type
_entity_poly.pdbx_seq_one_letter_code
_entity_poly.pdbx_strand_id
1 'polypeptide(L)'
;MSTALSPRISRLRQLIDHPATGAAEREAAQRMLDRILAKHPQHAVHGDRDYGQRYHRVGRHATLASIAEMIAQDIAFAKIFSMPQHRAEIVERSPIRDAPIEIDYSVDTPFVGKIIVTINGVPPEWGWVSDCGIQRPSAALRELADELADIMNSYNHDGSDIGKRFFAGVRVPARTLIW
;
A
#
# COMPACT_ATOMS: atom_id res chain seq x y z
N MET A 1 9.10 -29.68 -0.65
CA MET A 1 8.92 -29.08 -1.98
C MET A 1 9.25 -27.61 -1.86
N SER A 2 10.30 -27.14 -2.53
CA SER A 2 10.75 -25.74 -2.43
C SER A 2 9.70 -24.82 -2.99
N THR A 3 9.05 -24.04 -2.13
CA THR A 3 8.24 -22.88 -2.50
C THR A 3 9.15 -21.97 -3.32
N ALA A 4 8.97 -21.93 -4.64
CA ALA A 4 9.63 -20.90 -5.45
C ALA A 4 9.10 -19.56 -4.93
N LEU A 5 9.87 -18.90 -4.07
CA LEU A 5 9.56 -17.59 -3.55
C LEU A 5 9.42 -16.67 -4.77
N SER A 6 8.29 -15.96 -4.87
CA SER A 6 8.09 -14.95 -5.93
C SER A 6 9.37 -14.09 -6.02
N PRO A 7 9.90 -13.78 -7.22
CA PRO A 7 11.10 -12.96 -7.38
C PRO A 7 11.01 -11.64 -6.58
N ARG A 8 9.79 -11.11 -6.42
CA ARG A 8 9.47 -9.97 -5.55
C ARG A 8 9.87 -10.18 -4.09
N ILE A 9 9.56 -11.35 -3.52
CA ILE A 9 9.89 -11.71 -2.12
C ILE A 9 11.41 -11.84 -1.96
N SER A 10 12.08 -12.47 -2.91
CA SER A 10 13.54 -12.62 -2.89
C SER A 10 14.25 -11.27 -2.94
N ARG A 11 13.79 -10.35 -3.81
CA ARG A 11 14.34 -8.99 -3.92
C ARG A 11 14.11 -8.16 -2.66
N LEU A 12 12.93 -8.26 -2.03
CA LEU A 12 12.67 -7.60 -0.76
C LEU A 12 13.61 -8.08 0.35
N ARG A 13 13.84 -9.40 0.46
CA ARG A 13 14.80 -9.97 1.41
C ARG A 13 16.23 -9.47 1.14
N GLN A 14 16.65 -9.43 -0.13
CA GLN A 14 17.95 -8.88 -0.50
C GLN A 14 18.10 -7.41 -0.09
N LEU A 15 17.10 -6.56 -0.30
CA LEU A 15 17.15 -5.17 0.16
C LEU A 15 17.23 -5.05 1.68
N ILE A 16 16.51 -5.91 2.41
CA ILE A 16 16.52 -5.91 3.87
C ILE A 16 17.92 -6.25 4.41
N ASP A 17 18.55 -7.28 3.84
CA ASP A 17 19.85 -7.78 4.30
C ASP A 17 21.04 -6.95 3.80
N HIS A 18 20.85 -6.09 2.78
CA HIS A 18 21.94 -5.34 2.18
C HIS A 18 22.44 -4.21 3.11
N PRO A 19 23.77 -4.09 3.35
CA PRO A 19 24.32 -3.15 4.33
C PRO A 19 24.20 -1.69 3.90
N ALA A 20 24.11 -1.41 2.60
CA ALA A 20 23.93 -0.05 2.09
C ALA A 20 22.47 0.45 2.10
N THR A 21 21.51 -0.40 2.44
CA THR A 21 20.10 0.01 2.51
C THR A 21 19.87 0.91 3.73
N GLY A 22 19.27 2.08 3.51
CA GLY A 22 18.93 3.00 4.59
C GLY A 22 17.93 2.39 5.58
N ALA A 23 17.89 2.88 6.82
CA ALA A 23 16.99 2.35 7.85
C ALA A 23 15.50 2.45 7.43
N ALA A 24 15.08 3.61 6.93
CA ALA A 24 13.70 3.83 6.48
C ALA A 24 13.31 2.94 5.29
N GLU A 25 14.22 2.74 4.34
CA GLU A 25 14.00 1.87 3.19
C GLU A 25 13.91 0.40 3.61
N ARG A 26 14.79 -0.05 4.52
CA ARG A 26 14.76 -1.40 5.09
C ARG A 26 13.44 -1.67 5.83
N GLU A 27 12.97 -0.70 6.61
CA GLU A 27 11.69 -0.82 7.32
C GLU A 27 10.50 -0.87 6.36
N ALA A 28 10.47 -0.03 5.31
CA ALA A 28 9.43 -0.06 4.28
C ALA A 28 9.45 -1.38 3.50
N ALA A 29 10.64 -1.88 3.13
CA ALA A 29 10.80 -3.17 2.48
C ALA A 29 10.28 -4.33 3.35
N GLN A 30 10.57 -4.29 4.65
CA GLN A 30 10.05 -5.28 5.60
C GLN A 30 8.52 -5.23 5.71
N ARG A 31 7.92 -4.02 5.79
CA ARG A 31 6.45 -3.87 5.84
C ARG A 31 5.78 -4.38 4.56
N MET A 32 6.37 -4.08 3.40
CA MET A 32 5.89 -4.58 2.11
C MET A 32 5.99 -6.11 2.01
N LEU A 33 7.09 -6.71 2.50
CA LEU A 33 7.27 -8.15 2.55
C LEU A 33 6.22 -8.81 3.43
N ASP A 34 6.00 -8.29 4.64
CA ASP A 34 5.02 -8.83 5.58
C ASP A 34 3.60 -8.77 5.02
N ARG A 35 3.26 -7.70 4.28
CA ARG A 35 1.97 -7.54 3.61
C ARG A 35 1.76 -8.57 2.50
N ILE A 36 2.78 -8.84 1.68
CA ILE A 36 2.73 -9.87 0.64
C ILE A 36 2.55 -11.26 1.26
N LEU A 37 3.30 -11.56 2.32
CA LEU A 37 3.20 -12.85 3.02
C LEU A 37 1.84 -13.04 3.70
N ALA A 38 1.24 -11.98 4.25
CA ALA A 38 -0.09 -12.04 4.88
C ALA A 38 -1.22 -12.31 3.88
N LYS A 39 -1.08 -11.91 2.62
CA LYS A 39 -2.07 -12.16 1.55
C LYS A 39 -2.04 -13.59 1.01
N HIS A 40 -0.98 -14.37 1.28
CA HIS A 40 -0.89 -15.75 0.82
C HIS A 40 -1.71 -16.69 1.73
N PRO A 41 -2.66 -17.48 1.17
CA PRO A 41 -3.59 -18.30 1.97
C PRO A 41 -2.91 -19.44 2.76
N GLN A 42 -1.66 -19.80 2.44
CA GLN A 42 -0.87 -20.77 3.22
C GLN A 42 -0.38 -20.24 4.58
N HIS A 43 -0.58 -18.94 4.85
CA HIS A 43 -0.31 -18.30 6.14
C HIS A 43 -1.56 -17.66 6.77
N ALA A 44 -2.75 -18.02 6.29
CA ALA A 44 -3.98 -17.70 6.96
C ALA A 44 -4.10 -18.55 8.23
N VAL A 45 -3.51 -18.07 9.33
CA VAL A 45 -3.80 -18.58 10.67
C VAL A 45 -5.26 -18.22 10.96
N HIS A 46 -6.17 -19.16 10.71
CA HIS A 46 -7.52 -19.11 11.25
C HIS A 46 -7.44 -19.41 12.74
N GLY A 47 -7.45 -18.37 13.57
CA GLY A 47 -7.36 -18.53 15.01
C GLY A 47 -7.42 -17.19 15.71
N ASP A 48 -8.60 -16.89 16.21
CA ASP A 48 -8.96 -15.87 17.19
C ASP A 48 -7.79 -15.45 18.12
N ARG A 49 -7.51 -14.14 18.15
CA ARG A 49 -6.48 -13.45 18.95
C ARG A 49 -5.02 -13.70 18.57
N ASP A 50 -4.60 -13.19 17.42
CA ASP A 50 -3.18 -12.93 17.18
C ASP A 50 -2.73 -11.64 17.90
N TYR A 51 -2.50 -11.75 19.22
CA TYR A 51 -1.61 -10.86 19.97
C TYR A 51 -0.13 -11.14 19.62
N GLY A 52 0.18 -11.52 18.38
CA GLY A 52 1.46 -12.08 17.99
C GLY A 52 2.38 -11.04 17.37
N GLN A 53 3.57 -10.84 17.97
CA GLN A 53 4.86 -10.29 17.48
C GLN A 53 4.90 -8.98 16.65
N ARG A 54 3.85 -8.64 15.90
CA ARG A 54 3.60 -7.34 15.25
C ARG A 54 3.31 -6.24 16.27
N TYR A 55 2.88 -6.60 17.49
CA TYR A 55 2.62 -5.68 18.62
C TYR A 55 3.84 -4.89 19.12
N HIS A 56 5.06 -5.36 18.81
CA HIS A 56 6.29 -4.64 19.14
C HIS A 56 6.74 -3.63 18.07
N ARG A 57 6.09 -3.60 16.90
CA ARG A 57 6.43 -2.63 15.86
C ARG A 57 5.67 -1.33 16.09
N VAL A 58 6.34 -0.23 15.75
CA VAL A 58 6.10 1.20 16.04
C VAL A 58 4.63 1.66 15.95
N GLY A 59 3.75 0.89 15.30
CA GLY A 59 2.32 1.16 15.18
C GLY A 59 1.49 1.15 16.46
N ARG A 60 1.84 0.42 17.55
CA ARG A 60 0.96 0.31 18.73
C ARG A 60 0.61 1.66 19.39
N HIS A 61 1.57 2.58 19.42
CA HIS A 61 1.42 3.93 19.99
C HIS A 61 1.61 5.04 18.95
N ALA A 62 1.72 4.70 17.67
CA ALA A 62 1.82 5.68 16.60
C ALA A 62 0.59 6.59 16.61
N THR A 63 0.83 7.90 16.62
CA THR A 63 -0.22 8.88 16.35
C THR A 63 -0.71 8.73 14.91
N LEU A 64 -1.89 9.25 14.60
CA LEU A 64 -2.39 9.23 13.22
C LEU A 64 -1.42 9.91 12.24
N ALA A 65 -0.70 10.95 12.69
CA ALA A 65 0.34 11.60 11.91
C ALA A 65 1.51 10.65 11.60
N SER A 66 1.97 9.87 12.58
CA SER A 66 3.02 8.87 12.36
C SER A 66 2.54 7.74 11.43
N ILE A 67 1.27 7.33 11.51
CA ILE A 67 0.70 6.36 10.58
C ILE A 67 0.62 6.93 9.16
N ALA A 68 0.19 8.18 9.00
CA ALA A 68 0.16 8.85 7.70
C ALA A 68 1.56 8.96 7.08
N GLU A 69 2.58 9.28 7.88
CA GLU A 69 3.97 9.30 7.43
C GLU A 69 4.45 7.92 7.00
N MET A 70 4.17 6.86 7.76
CA MET A 70 4.50 5.49 7.37
C MET A 70 3.79 5.07 6.07
N ILE A 71 2.53 5.45 5.88
CA ILE A 71 1.80 5.20 4.63
C ILE A 71 2.46 5.95 3.46
N ALA A 72 2.85 7.21 3.66
CA ALA A 72 3.54 7.99 2.63
C ALA A 72 4.90 7.37 2.24
N GLN A 73 5.66 6.88 3.22
CA GLN A 73 6.91 6.16 2.98
C GLN A 73 6.68 4.85 2.21
N ASP A 74 5.62 4.09 2.56
CA ASP A 74 5.26 2.85 1.85
C ASP A 74 4.86 3.12 0.40
N ILE A 75 4.12 4.19 0.12
CA ILE A 75 3.76 4.61 -1.25
C ILE A 75 5.00 5.03 -2.03
N ALA A 76 5.87 5.86 -1.43
CA ALA A 76 7.11 6.29 -2.05
C ALA A 76 8.04 5.10 -2.36
N PHE A 77 8.16 4.16 -1.42
CA PHE A 77 8.92 2.92 -1.63
C PHE A 77 8.30 2.07 -2.73
N ALA A 78 6.97 1.89 -2.75
CA ALA A 78 6.28 1.14 -3.81
C ALA A 78 6.51 1.75 -5.20
N LYS A 79 6.61 3.09 -5.31
CA LYS A 79 6.94 3.79 -6.54
C LYS A 79 8.38 3.51 -7.01
N ILE A 80 9.36 3.45 -6.09
CA ILE A 80 10.80 3.29 -6.40
C ILE A 80 11.23 1.82 -6.54
N PHE A 81 10.85 0.97 -5.60
CA PHE A 81 11.17 -0.47 -5.58
C PHE A 81 10.80 -1.16 -6.89
N SER A 82 9.79 -0.61 -7.54
CA SER A 82 9.20 -1.07 -8.77
C SER A 82 9.94 -0.58 -10.04
N MET A 83 11.02 0.20 -9.93
CA MET A 83 11.87 0.56 -11.07
C MET A 83 12.65 -0.68 -11.59
N PRO A 84 12.55 -1.00 -12.89
CA PRO A 84 13.19 -2.18 -13.45
C PRO A 84 14.69 -1.94 -13.60
N GLN A 85 15.51 -2.78 -12.95
CA GLN A 85 16.88 -2.99 -13.41
C GLN A 85 16.98 -4.14 -14.42
N HIS A 86 16.01 -5.08 -14.50
CA HIS A 86 16.10 -6.24 -15.39
C HIS A 86 14.77 -6.62 -16.05
N ARG A 87 14.83 -6.80 -17.38
CA ARG A 87 13.71 -7.01 -18.33
C ARG A 87 13.10 -8.43 -18.32
N ALA A 88 13.39 -9.26 -17.32
CA ALA A 88 13.12 -10.71 -17.39
C ALA A 88 12.34 -11.31 -16.21
N GLU A 89 11.84 -10.50 -15.27
CA GLU A 89 10.94 -11.02 -14.22
C GLU A 89 9.51 -11.07 -14.75
N ILE A 90 8.81 -12.18 -14.51
CA ILE A 90 7.36 -12.26 -14.65
C ILE A 90 6.79 -11.14 -13.77
N VAL A 91 6.41 -10.04 -14.43
CA VAL A 91 6.14 -8.79 -13.76
C VAL A 91 4.84 -8.94 -12.97
N GLU A 92 4.95 -9.13 -11.67
CA GLU A 92 3.84 -8.90 -10.75
C GLU A 92 3.40 -7.44 -10.97
N ARG A 93 2.21 -7.23 -11.53
CA ARG A 93 1.67 -5.88 -11.79
C ARG A 93 1.52 -5.15 -10.46
N SER A 94 2.05 -3.93 -10.39
CA SER A 94 1.81 -3.02 -9.27
C SER A 94 1.15 -1.76 -9.85
N PRO A 95 -0.15 -1.56 -9.59
CA PRO A 95 -0.88 -0.36 -9.99
C PRO A 95 -0.17 0.97 -9.66
N ILE A 96 0.52 1.09 -8.52
CA ILE A 96 1.32 2.26 -8.13
C ILE A 96 2.52 2.46 -9.08
N ARG A 97 3.15 1.37 -9.55
CA ARG A 97 4.24 1.46 -10.54
C ARG A 97 3.71 1.82 -11.93
N ASP A 98 2.64 1.14 -12.34
CA ASP A 98 2.09 1.24 -13.69
C ASP A 98 1.26 2.53 -13.88
N ALA A 99 1.16 3.36 -12.82
CA ALA A 99 0.55 4.68 -12.84
C ALA A 99 1.36 5.68 -13.69
N PRO A 100 0.69 6.61 -14.40
CA PRO A 100 1.33 7.70 -15.13
C PRO A 100 2.27 8.54 -14.26
N ILE A 101 3.35 9.08 -14.87
CA ILE A 101 4.39 9.83 -14.14
C ILE A 101 3.86 11.15 -13.56
N GLU A 102 2.78 11.68 -14.14
CA GLU A 102 2.03 12.85 -13.69
C GLU A 102 1.34 12.62 -12.34
N ILE A 103 1.16 11.36 -11.95
CA ILE A 103 0.51 11.01 -10.68
C ILE A 103 1.45 11.23 -9.51
N ASP A 104 0.97 12.04 -8.58
CA ASP A 104 1.55 12.28 -7.27
C ASP A 104 0.57 11.91 -6.15
N TYR A 105 1.11 11.58 -4.98
CA TYR A 105 0.31 11.12 -3.84
C TYR A 105 0.55 12.03 -2.63
N SER A 106 -0.53 12.57 -2.06
CA SER A 106 -0.49 13.21 -0.74
C SER A 106 -1.17 12.31 0.29
N VAL A 107 -0.63 12.26 1.50
CA VAL A 107 -1.23 11.54 2.63
C VAL A 107 -1.45 12.54 3.75
N ASP A 108 -2.72 12.76 4.09
CA ASP A 108 -3.12 13.84 4.99
C ASP A 108 -4.00 13.30 6.13
N THR A 109 -3.95 13.97 7.29
CA THR A 109 -4.86 13.75 8.43
C THR A 109 -5.77 14.96 8.61
N PRO A 110 -6.78 15.15 7.73
CA PRO A 110 -7.55 16.40 7.70
C PRO A 110 -8.45 16.61 8.94
N PHE A 111 -8.80 15.53 9.64
CA PHE A 111 -9.65 15.55 10.83
C PHE A 111 -9.20 14.49 11.83
N VAL A 112 -9.67 14.62 13.08
CA VAL A 112 -9.46 13.59 14.11
C VAL A 112 -10.05 12.26 13.64
N GLY A 113 -9.22 11.22 13.65
CA GLY A 113 -9.64 9.87 13.29
C GLY A 113 -9.67 9.56 11.80
N LYS A 114 -9.12 10.41 10.91
CA LYS A 114 -9.10 10.15 9.46
C LYS A 114 -7.69 10.22 8.89
N ILE A 115 -7.40 9.31 7.96
CA ILE A 115 -6.22 9.37 7.09
C ILE A 115 -6.75 9.31 5.66
N ILE A 116 -6.37 10.27 4.83
CA ILE A 116 -6.81 10.39 3.45
C ILE A 116 -5.60 10.38 2.53
N VAL A 117 -5.62 9.51 1.53
CA VAL A 117 -4.66 9.53 0.42
C VAL A 117 -5.31 10.25 -0.76
N THR A 118 -4.67 11.31 -1.25
CA THR A 118 -5.10 12.04 -2.45
C THR A 118 -4.19 11.67 -3.63
N ILE A 119 -4.79 11.18 -4.70
CA ILE A 119 -4.15 10.92 -6.00
C ILE A 119 -4.27 12.20 -6.84
N ASN A 120 -3.17 12.91 -7.03
CA ASN A 120 -3.09 14.15 -7.79
C ASN A 120 -2.63 13.87 -9.23
N GLY A 121 -2.96 14.77 -10.16
CA GLY A 121 -2.42 14.72 -11.53
C GLY A 121 -2.93 13.56 -12.41
N VAL A 122 -4.08 12.96 -12.08
CA VAL A 122 -4.65 11.84 -12.84
C VAL A 122 -5.00 12.27 -14.28
N PRO A 123 -4.35 11.71 -15.32
CA PRO A 123 -4.66 12.06 -16.71
C PRO A 123 -6.10 11.66 -17.07
N PRO A 124 -6.90 12.55 -17.70
CA PRO A 124 -8.28 12.28 -18.07
C PRO A 124 -8.48 10.99 -18.85
N GLU A 125 -7.63 10.75 -19.84
CA GLU A 125 -7.67 9.61 -20.76
C GLU A 125 -7.27 8.27 -20.13
N TRP A 126 -6.52 8.31 -19.03
CA TRP A 126 -6.07 7.10 -18.31
C TRP A 126 -7.00 6.77 -17.14
N GLY A 127 -7.36 7.79 -16.36
CA GLY A 127 -8.09 7.63 -15.11
C GLY A 127 -9.60 7.53 -15.25
N TRP A 128 -10.16 7.89 -16.41
CA TRP A 128 -11.60 8.05 -16.57
C TRP A 128 -12.11 7.41 -17.85
N VAL A 129 -13.31 6.85 -17.76
CA VAL A 129 -14.07 6.33 -18.89
C VAL A 129 -15.41 7.03 -18.89
N SER A 130 -15.78 7.59 -20.05
CA SER A 130 -17.10 8.16 -20.24
C SER A 130 -18.11 7.04 -20.49
N ASP A 131 -19.10 6.93 -19.62
CA ASP A 131 -20.24 6.03 -19.77
C ASP A 131 -21.52 6.86 -19.76
N CYS A 132 -22.21 6.93 -20.90
CA CYS A 132 -23.44 7.72 -21.07
C CYS A 132 -23.30 9.20 -20.63
N GLY A 133 -22.14 9.83 -20.87
CA GLY A 133 -21.88 11.22 -20.46
C GLY A 133 -21.49 11.39 -18.99
N ILE A 134 -21.44 10.31 -18.21
CA ILE A 134 -20.97 10.31 -16.83
C ILE A 134 -19.53 9.80 -16.80
N GLN A 135 -18.63 10.58 -16.21
CA GLN A 135 -17.25 10.16 -16.00
C GLN A 135 -17.17 9.14 -14.85
N ARG A 136 -16.77 7.91 -15.18
CA ARG A 136 -16.51 6.84 -14.23
C ARG A 136 -15.01 6.59 -14.10
N PRO A 137 -14.50 6.23 -12.91
CA PRO A 137 -13.12 5.79 -12.76
C PRO A 137 -12.84 4.60 -13.70
N SER A 138 -11.71 4.65 -14.41
CA SER A 138 -11.26 3.54 -15.24
C SER A 138 -10.93 2.31 -14.38
N ALA A 139 -10.73 1.15 -15.02
CA ALA A 139 -10.24 -0.02 -14.30
C ALA A 139 -8.87 0.24 -13.64
N ALA A 140 -7.96 0.91 -14.35
CA ALA A 140 -6.64 1.23 -13.85
C ALA A 140 -6.68 2.17 -12.63
N LEU A 141 -7.54 3.19 -12.63
CA LEU A 141 -7.69 4.08 -11.48
C LEU A 141 -8.31 3.35 -10.26
N ARG A 142 -9.20 2.39 -10.48
CA ARG A 142 -9.76 1.56 -9.41
C ARG A 142 -8.72 0.63 -8.82
N GLU A 143 -7.96 -0.08 -9.65
CA GLU A 143 -6.86 -0.95 -9.21
C GLU A 143 -5.81 -0.17 -8.41
N LEU A 144 -5.48 1.06 -8.84
CA LEU A 144 -4.60 1.95 -8.09
C LEU A 144 -5.19 2.34 -6.74
N ALA A 145 -6.47 2.70 -6.70
CA ALA A 145 -7.14 3.05 -5.46
C ALA A 145 -7.21 1.86 -4.48
N ASP A 146 -7.46 0.65 -4.99
CA ASP A 146 -7.49 -0.59 -4.20
C ASP A 146 -6.11 -0.90 -3.60
N GLU A 147 -5.02 -0.76 -4.37
CA GLU A 147 -3.66 -0.97 -3.84
C GLU A 147 -3.32 0.04 -2.73
N LEU A 148 -3.73 1.30 -2.88
CA LEU A 148 -3.56 2.32 -1.83
C LEU A 148 -4.39 1.99 -0.59
N ALA A 149 -5.65 1.57 -0.77
CA ALA A 149 -6.52 1.16 0.33
C ALA A 149 -5.93 -0.04 1.10
N ASP A 150 -5.32 -1.00 0.40
CA ASP A 150 -4.63 -2.13 1.01
C ASP A 150 -3.43 -1.71 1.87
N ILE A 151 -2.63 -0.74 1.41
CA ILE A 151 -1.55 -0.17 2.20
C ILE A 151 -2.12 0.47 3.48
N MET A 152 -3.17 1.29 3.36
CA MET A 152 -3.80 1.95 4.50
C MET A 152 -4.38 0.93 5.49
N ASN A 153 -5.09 -0.09 4.99
CA ASN A 153 -5.74 -1.10 5.82
C ASN A 153 -4.72 -1.98 6.57
N SER A 154 -3.49 -2.11 6.07
CA SER A 154 -2.44 -2.80 6.81
C SER A 154 -2.09 -2.16 8.17
N TYR A 155 -2.41 -0.86 8.34
CA TYR A 155 -2.28 -0.12 9.60
C TYR A 155 -3.61 -0.01 10.37
N ASN A 156 -4.73 -0.31 9.71
CA ASN A 156 -6.07 -0.25 10.28
C ASN A 156 -6.48 -1.64 10.77
N HIS A 157 -5.75 -2.15 11.77
CA HIS A 157 -6.01 -3.48 12.32
C HIS A 157 -7.46 -3.61 12.81
N ASP A 158 -8.19 -4.56 12.23
CA ASP A 158 -9.48 -5.03 12.68
C ASP A 158 -9.30 -6.26 13.58
N GLY A 159 -9.65 -6.12 14.85
CA GLY A 159 -10.01 -7.27 15.67
C GLY A 159 -11.53 -7.40 15.63
N SER A 160 -12.06 -8.61 15.73
CA SER A 160 -13.50 -8.82 15.96
C SER A 160 -14.04 -8.03 17.16
N ASP A 161 -13.14 -7.64 18.09
CA ASP A 161 -13.45 -6.98 19.36
C ASP A 161 -13.03 -5.49 19.40
N ILE A 162 -12.39 -4.94 18.36
CA ILE A 162 -11.92 -3.54 18.35
C ILE A 162 -12.25 -2.92 16.98
N GLY A 163 -13.05 -1.85 16.99
CA GLY A 163 -13.41 -1.11 15.77
C GLY A 163 -12.20 -0.49 15.06
N LYS A 164 -12.43 0.01 13.84
CA LYS A 164 -11.40 0.66 13.01
C LYS A 164 -10.66 1.75 13.79
N ARG A 165 -9.33 1.75 13.71
CA ARG A 165 -8.46 2.74 14.37
C ARG A 165 -8.60 4.14 13.75
N PHE A 166 -8.86 4.18 12.45
CA PHE A 166 -9.15 5.40 11.71
C PHE A 166 -10.05 5.10 10.51
N PHE A 167 -10.71 6.14 10.00
CA PHE A 167 -11.37 6.10 8.71
C PHE A 167 -10.35 6.38 7.62
N ALA A 168 -10.07 5.35 6.82
CA ALA A 168 -9.26 5.45 5.62
C ALA A 168 -10.10 6.03 4.48
N GLY A 169 -9.47 6.72 3.55
CA GLY A 169 -10.13 7.13 2.31
C GLY A 169 -9.12 7.42 1.22
N VAL A 170 -9.43 6.98 0.01
CA VAL A 170 -8.63 7.26 -1.20
C VAL A 170 -9.46 8.15 -2.11
N ARG A 171 -8.91 9.28 -2.53
CA ARG A 171 -9.62 10.26 -3.36
C ARG A 171 -8.74 10.82 -4.47
N VAL A 172 -9.39 11.40 -5.46
CA VAL A 172 -8.81 12.44 -6.33
C VAL A 172 -9.34 13.81 -5.83
N PRO A 173 -8.73 14.95 -6.21
CA PRO A 173 -9.13 16.27 -5.70
C PRO A 173 -10.65 16.55 -5.75
N ALA A 174 -11.33 16.09 -6.79
CA ALA A 174 -12.76 16.33 -7.00
C ALA A 174 -13.69 15.20 -6.50
N ARG A 175 -13.18 14.04 -6.09
CA ARG A 175 -14.01 12.84 -5.84
C ARG A 175 -13.33 11.80 -4.95
N THR A 176 -14.06 11.27 -3.97
CA THR A 176 -13.62 10.07 -3.24
C THR A 176 -13.85 8.81 -4.07
N LEU A 177 -12.84 7.94 -4.12
CA LEU A 177 -12.87 6.66 -4.82
C LEU A 177 -13.22 5.51 -3.87
N ILE A 178 -12.64 5.50 -2.66
CA ILE A 178 -12.80 4.43 -1.64
C ILE A 178 -12.90 5.06 -0.24
N TRP A 179 -13.70 4.43 0.63
CA TRP A 179 -13.84 4.69 2.07
C TRP A 179 -13.62 3.42 2.90
#